data_AF-A0A950BG53-F1
#
_entry.id   AF-A0A950BG53-F1
#
_cell.length_a   1.000
_cell.length_b   1.000
_cell.length_c   1.000
_cell.angle_alpha   90.00
_cell.angle_beta   90.00
_cell.angle_gamma   90.00
#
_symmetry.space_group_name_H-M   'P 1'
#
loop_
_entity.id
_entity.type
_entity.pdbx_description
1 polymer ?
#
loop_
_entity_poly.entity_id
_entity_poly.type
_entity_poly.pdbx_seq_one_letter_code
_entity_poly.pdbx_strand_id
1 'polypeptide(L)'
;MKLKFGSVAALVLFASAAHAQSSVTLYGVVDSGVLYQSTSAANFSGTAKNTGSVWQLKDGGIYSSIWGLRGTEDIGGGYKINFKLQGSFTSNNGKPGLSDTPGATALFNQFATVGGAGWFGSIDLGRQIIPMIYAMSDTDVRGAQYFGSILTAWLGLNQAAGWPGTSTNAPIGALYDSNAIVYNSPKFYG
;
A
#
# COMPACT_ATOMS: atom_id res chain seq x y z
N MET A 1 -29.55 -53.30 -24.14
CA MET A 1 -28.61 -52.15 -24.12
C MET A 1 -29.23 -51.03 -23.31
N LYS A 2 -28.93 -50.95 -22.01
CA LYS A 2 -29.40 -49.89 -21.11
C LYS A 2 -28.24 -49.53 -20.18
N LEU A 3 -28.19 -48.26 -19.75
CA LEU A 3 -27.16 -47.61 -18.91
C LEU A 3 -25.95 -47.01 -19.67
N LYS A 4 -26.17 -45.89 -20.37
CA LYS A 4 -25.10 -44.90 -20.66
C LYS A 4 -25.52 -43.43 -20.47
N PHE A 5 -26.68 -43.15 -19.85
CA PHE A 5 -27.14 -41.78 -19.60
C PHE A 5 -27.01 -41.33 -18.13
N GLY A 6 -26.66 -42.23 -17.20
CA GLY A 6 -26.53 -41.88 -15.77
C GLY A 6 -25.26 -41.12 -15.41
N SER A 7 -24.16 -41.31 -16.14
CA SER A 7 -22.86 -40.75 -15.76
C SER A 7 -22.69 -39.26 -16.10
N VAL A 8 -23.44 -38.72 -17.07
CA VAL A 8 -23.34 -37.30 -17.45
C VAL A 8 -24.09 -36.40 -16.47
N ALA A 9 -25.24 -36.84 -15.96
CA ALA A 9 -26.03 -36.07 -14.99
C ALA A 9 -25.31 -35.90 -13.63
N ALA A 10 -24.50 -36.87 -13.22
CA ALA A 10 -23.70 -36.78 -11.99
C ALA A 10 -22.54 -35.77 -12.12
N LEU A 11 -21.92 -35.65 -13.31
CA LEU A 11 -20.82 -34.70 -13.55
C LEU A 11 -21.27 -33.23 -13.61
N VAL A 12 -22.49 -32.97 -14.10
CA VAL A 12 -23.06 -31.60 -14.15
C VAL A 12 -23.44 -31.09 -12.76
N LEU A 13 -23.79 -31.98 -11.82
CA LEU A 13 -24.10 -31.63 -10.43
C LEU A 13 -22.87 -31.24 -9.59
N PHE A 14 -21.66 -31.60 -10.01
CA PHE A 14 -20.41 -31.17 -9.36
C PHE A 14 -19.80 -29.90 -9.99
N ALA A 15 -20.30 -29.45 -11.14
CA ALA A 15 -19.82 -28.24 -11.81
C ALA A 15 -20.44 -26.94 -11.25
N SER A 16 -21.47 -27.03 -10.39
CA SER A 16 -22.28 -25.89 -9.95
C SER A 16 -22.05 -25.45 -8.48
N ALA A 17 -21.01 -25.92 -7.79
CA ALA A 17 -20.81 -25.63 -6.37
C ALA A 17 -19.42 -25.07 -5.98
N ALA A 18 -18.61 -24.60 -6.93
CA ALA A 18 -17.53 -23.68 -6.60
C ALA A 18 -18.06 -22.24 -6.64
N HIS A 19 -18.99 -21.92 -5.74
CA HIS A 19 -19.19 -20.53 -5.35
C HIS A 19 -18.01 -20.12 -4.47
N ALA A 20 -16.81 -20.03 -5.07
CA ALA A 20 -15.75 -19.24 -4.47
C ALA A 20 -16.35 -17.85 -4.26
N GLN A 21 -16.53 -17.44 -3.00
CA GLN A 21 -17.07 -16.13 -2.68
C GLN A 21 -15.98 -15.10 -2.98
N SER A 22 -15.69 -14.89 -4.26
CA SER A 22 -14.79 -13.88 -4.77
C SER A 22 -15.39 -12.54 -4.41
N SER A 23 -14.77 -11.86 -3.47
CA SER A 23 -15.18 -10.53 -3.05
C SER A 23 -14.18 -9.51 -3.56
N VAL A 24 -14.70 -8.45 -4.18
CA VAL A 24 -13.94 -7.23 -4.45
C VAL A 24 -14.43 -6.16 -3.49
N THR A 25 -13.51 -5.54 -2.78
CA THR A 25 -13.78 -4.44 -1.87
C THR A 25 -13.13 -3.17 -2.41
N LEU A 26 -13.95 -2.15 -2.68
CA LEU A 26 -13.49 -0.77 -2.76
C LEU A 26 -13.37 -0.21 -1.34
N TYR A 27 -12.24 0.38 -1.02
CA TYR A 27 -11.97 0.96 0.30
C TYR A 27 -11.14 2.24 0.17
N GLY A 28 -11.07 3.00 1.25
CA GLY A 28 -10.26 4.21 1.32
C GLY A 28 -10.46 4.95 2.63
N VAL A 29 -9.70 6.03 2.80
CA VAL A 29 -9.83 7.00 3.89
C VAL A 29 -9.46 8.38 3.36
N VAL A 30 -10.13 9.41 3.87
CA VAL A 30 -9.77 10.82 3.65
C VAL A 30 -9.30 11.36 4.99
N ASP A 31 -8.04 11.82 5.05
CA ASP A 31 -7.47 12.45 6.23
C ASP A 31 -7.16 13.92 5.88
N SER A 32 -7.83 14.84 6.56
CA SER A 32 -7.70 16.27 6.30
C SER A 32 -7.89 17.06 7.57
N GLY A 33 -7.11 18.14 7.71
CA GLY A 33 -7.23 19.03 8.86
C GLY A 33 -6.68 20.42 8.59
N VAL A 34 -6.83 21.31 9.56
CA VAL A 34 -6.19 22.63 9.54
C VAL A 34 -4.86 22.51 10.26
N LEU A 35 -3.78 22.96 9.61
CA LEU A 35 -2.45 23.00 10.19
C LEU A 35 -2.03 24.45 10.43
N TYR A 36 -1.62 24.73 11.66
CA TYR A 36 -0.81 25.87 12.02
C TYR A 36 0.62 25.42 12.30
N GLN A 37 1.60 26.11 11.71
CA GLN A 37 3.00 25.97 12.09
C GLN A 37 3.54 27.35 12.44
N SER A 38 4.18 27.47 13.60
CA SER A 38 4.83 28.71 14.04
C SER A 38 6.11 29.01 13.25
N THR A 39 6.74 27.98 12.69
CA THR A 39 7.91 28.07 11.81
C THR A 39 7.70 27.21 10.57
N SER A 40 8.13 27.71 9.42
CA SER A 40 8.04 27.01 8.14
C SER A 40 9.35 27.13 7.37
N ALA A 41 9.61 26.17 6.49
CA ALA A 41 10.76 26.15 5.60
C ALA A 41 10.35 25.56 4.25
N ALA A 42 11.06 25.93 3.18
CA ALA A 42 10.76 25.46 1.83
C ALA A 42 11.07 23.97 1.61
N ASN A 43 11.94 23.39 2.43
CA ASN A 43 12.34 21.98 2.38
C ASN A 43 12.89 21.53 3.74
N PHE A 44 13.28 20.26 3.84
CA PHE A 44 13.81 19.64 5.06
C PHE A 44 15.33 19.87 5.28
N SER A 45 15.97 20.78 4.54
CA SER A 45 17.38 21.10 4.77
C SER A 45 17.57 21.74 6.15
N GLY A 46 18.58 21.28 6.90
CA GLY A 46 18.97 21.90 8.18
C GLY A 46 19.43 23.36 8.06
N THR A 47 19.74 23.83 6.84
CA THR A 47 20.11 25.22 6.54
C THR A 47 18.96 26.02 5.92
N ALA A 48 17.76 25.44 5.78
CA ALA A 48 16.63 26.15 5.20
C ALA A 48 16.23 27.35 6.06
N LYS A 49 16.05 28.51 5.43
CA LYS A 49 15.62 29.73 6.11
C LYS A 49 14.21 29.56 6.66
N ASN A 50 14.00 29.94 7.92
CA ASN A 50 12.66 30.07 8.49
C ASN A 50 11.87 31.16 7.75
N THR A 51 10.72 30.79 7.20
CA THR A 51 9.79 31.68 6.47
C THR A 51 8.63 32.21 7.32
N GLY A 52 8.67 31.98 8.64
CA GLY A 52 7.66 32.45 9.59
C GLY A 52 6.51 31.46 9.77
N SER A 53 5.38 31.94 10.29
CA SER A 53 4.22 31.09 10.57
C SER A 53 3.32 30.87 9.35
N VAL A 54 2.70 29.71 9.25
CA VAL A 54 1.76 29.36 8.15
C VAL A 54 0.49 28.70 8.69
N TRP A 55 -0.64 29.04 8.07
CA TRP A 55 -1.91 28.33 8.19
C TRP A 55 -2.24 27.68 6.84
N GLN A 56 -2.62 26.41 6.84
CA GLN A 56 -2.97 25.70 5.61
C GLN A 56 -3.96 24.56 5.87
N LEU A 57 -4.71 24.20 4.83
CA LEU A 57 -5.35 22.89 4.76
C LEU A 57 -4.24 21.84 4.62
N LYS A 58 -4.21 20.89 5.54
CA LYS A 58 -3.27 19.78 5.56
C LYS A 58 -3.96 18.51 5.07
N ASP A 59 -3.47 17.98 3.96
CA ASP A 59 -3.73 16.60 3.57
C ASP A 59 -2.87 15.67 4.44
N GLY A 60 -3.54 14.69 5.06
CA GLY A 60 -2.94 13.68 5.93
C GLY A 60 -2.28 14.24 7.19
N GLY A 61 -2.95 14.16 8.35
CA GLY A 61 -2.33 14.42 9.65
C GLY A 61 -1.82 13.16 10.31
N ILE A 62 -2.64 12.12 10.26
CA ILE A 62 -2.37 10.81 10.86
C ILE A 62 -1.82 9.90 9.76
N TYR A 63 -2.54 9.75 8.65
CA TYR A 63 -2.16 8.91 7.52
C TYR A 63 -2.39 9.61 6.18
N SER A 64 -1.89 9.01 5.10
CA SER A 64 -2.25 9.45 3.73
C SER A 64 -3.74 9.28 3.48
N SER A 65 -4.37 10.24 2.79
CA SER A 65 -5.63 9.97 2.10
C SER A 65 -5.39 8.92 1.01
N ILE A 66 -6.18 7.85 1.03
CA ILE A 66 -6.02 6.69 0.12
C ILE A 66 -7.35 6.21 -0.43
N TRP A 67 -7.29 5.58 -1.59
CA TRP A 67 -8.35 4.76 -2.14
C TRP A 67 -7.74 3.48 -2.72
N GLY A 68 -8.54 2.43 -2.83
CA GLY A 68 -8.05 1.18 -3.37
C GLY A 68 -9.10 0.11 -3.57
N LEU A 69 -8.70 -0.90 -4.32
CA LEU A 69 -9.46 -2.11 -4.59
C LEU A 69 -8.64 -3.28 -4.04
N ARG A 70 -9.30 -4.20 -3.35
CA ARG A 70 -8.69 -5.48 -2.97
C ARG A 70 -9.67 -6.60 -3.21
N GLY A 71 -9.16 -7.77 -3.50
CA GLY A 71 -9.99 -8.95 -3.60
C GLY A 71 -9.23 -10.22 -3.30
N THR A 72 -10.01 -11.23 -2.97
CA THR A 72 -9.54 -12.57 -2.66
C THR A 72 -10.47 -13.57 -3.32
N GLU A 73 -9.90 -14.52 -4.04
CA GLU A 73 -10.57 -15.65 -4.65
C GLU A 73 -10.07 -16.94 -3.98
N ASP A 74 -11.00 -17.72 -3.43
CA ASP A 74 -10.69 -19.05 -2.91
C ASP A 74 -10.68 -20.04 -4.07
N ILE A 75 -9.52 -20.63 -4.35
CA ILE A 75 -9.33 -21.58 -5.45
C ILE A 75 -9.45 -23.04 -4.97
N GLY A 76 -9.90 -23.26 -3.74
CA GLY A 76 -10.09 -24.57 -3.12
C GLY A 76 -8.83 -25.10 -2.43
N GLY A 77 -9.00 -26.17 -1.65
CA GLY A 77 -7.87 -26.85 -0.97
C GLY A 77 -7.13 -26.00 0.06
N GLY A 78 -7.73 -24.90 0.53
CA GLY A 78 -7.10 -23.96 1.46
C GLY A 78 -6.20 -22.92 0.80
N TYR A 79 -6.21 -22.82 -0.53
CA TYR A 79 -5.43 -21.84 -1.29
C TYR A 79 -6.28 -20.67 -1.75
N LYS A 80 -5.65 -19.49 -1.81
CA LYS A 80 -6.31 -18.24 -2.21
C LYS A 80 -5.43 -17.45 -3.16
N ILE A 81 -6.04 -16.78 -4.12
CA ILE A 81 -5.40 -15.75 -4.94
C ILE A 81 -5.89 -14.39 -4.48
N ASN A 82 -4.96 -13.45 -4.28
CA ASN A 82 -5.24 -12.11 -3.78
C ASN A 82 -4.75 -11.06 -4.76
N PHE A 83 -5.43 -9.92 -4.82
CA PHE A 83 -4.91 -8.71 -5.45
C PHE A 83 -5.16 -7.50 -4.57
N LYS A 84 -4.27 -6.51 -4.67
CA LYS A 84 -4.43 -5.21 -4.02
C LYS A 84 -3.91 -4.09 -4.91
N LEU A 85 -4.79 -3.15 -5.20
CA LEU A 85 -4.47 -1.88 -5.86
C LEU A 85 -4.79 -0.75 -4.87
N GLN A 86 -3.82 0.09 -4.55
CA GLN A 86 -3.99 1.22 -3.61
C GLN A 86 -3.17 2.41 -4.07
N GLY A 87 -3.82 3.57 -4.10
CA GLY A 87 -3.20 4.84 -4.37
C GLY A 87 -3.48 5.86 -3.29
N SER A 88 -2.57 6.82 -3.16
CA SER A 88 -2.80 8.05 -2.41
C SER A 88 -3.30 9.16 -3.31
N PHE A 89 -4.03 10.11 -2.73
CA PHE A 89 -4.39 11.36 -3.38
C PHE A 89 -4.36 12.49 -2.36
N THR A 90 -4.20 13.74 -2.81
CA THR A 90 -4.29 14.89 -1.91
C THR A 90 -5.73 15.34 -1.78
N SER A 91 -6.23 15.41 -0.56
CA SER A 91 -7.63 15.76 -0.28
C SER A 91 -8.04 17.16 -0.74
N ASN A 92 -7.08 18.07 -0.89
CA ASN A 92 -7.31 19.46 -1.28
C ASN A 92 -7.74 19.64 -2.74
N ASN A 93 -7.29 18.78 -3.66
CA ASN A 93 -7.53 18.93 -5.09
C ASN A 93 -7.62 17.59 -5.86
N GLY A 94 -7.59 16.45 -5.16
CA GLY A 94 -7.69 15.12 -5.75
C GLY A 94 -6.46 14.67 -6.54
N LYS A 95 -5.34 15.40 -6.49
CA LYS A 95 -4.12 15.02 -7.22
C LYS A 95 -3.62 13.65 -6.74
N PRO A 96 -3.37 12.69 -7.64
CA PRO A 96 -2.80 11.40 -7.25
C PRO A 96 -1.41 11.57 -6.65
N GLY A 97 -1.03 10.63 -5.79
CA GLY A 97 0.28 10.60 -5.17
C GLY A 97 1.41 10.47 -6.19
N LEU A 98 2.63 10.75 -5.73
CA LEU A 98 3.81 10.73 -6.58
C LEU A 98 4.06 9.33 -7.15
N SER A 99 4.39 9.31 -8.44
CA SER A 99 4.86 8.15 -9.19
C SER A 99 6.35 7.90 -8.91
N ASP A 100 6.76 6.65 -8.87
CA ASP A 100 8.17 6.22 -8.85
C ASP A 100 8.83 6.27 -10.25
N THR A 101 8.07 6.74 -11.25
CA THR A 101 8.54 7.02 -12.60
C THR A 101 8.39 8.53 -12.88
N PRO A 102 9.49 9.27 -13.08
CA PRO A 102 9.45 10.70 -13.35
C PRO A 102 8.57 11.05 -14.56
N GLY A 103 7.72 12.07 -14.42
CA GLY A 103 6.83 12.53 -15.49
C GLY A 103 5.58 11.66 -15.72
N ALA A 104 5.41 10.57 -14.98
CA ALA A 104 4.22 9.73 -15.05
C ALA A 104 3.24 10.02 -13.89
N THR A 105 1.96 9.80 -14.17
CA THR A 105 0.90 9.78 -13.15
C THR A 105 0.62 8.35 -12.74
N ALA A 106 0.66 8.05 -11.44
CA ALA A 106 0.38 6.72 -10.92
C ALA A 106 -0.89 6.74 -10.05
N LEU A 107 -1.96 6.08 -10.53
CA LEU A 107 -3.20 5.94 -9.77
C LEU A 107 -3.08 5.01 -8.57
N PHE A 108 -2.18 4.03 -8.62
CA PHE A 108 -1.92 3.04 -7.57
C PHE A 108 -0.46 3.08 -7.12
N ASN A 109 -0.07 4.22 -6.56
CA ASN A 109 1.34 4.50 -6.23
C ASN A 109 1.83 3.87 -4.90
N GLN A 110 0.99 3.13 -4.17
CA GLN A 110 1.38 2.47 -2.91
C GLN A 110 1.37 0.94 -3.03
N PHE A 111 0.25 0.36 -3.45
CA PHE A 111 0.17 -1.08 -3.69
C PHE A 111 -0.33 -1.36 -5.10
N ALA A 112 0.36 -2.25 -5.80
CA ALA A 112 -0.12 -2.87 -7.03
C ALA A 112 0.40 -4.31 -7.05
N THR A 113 -0.31 -5.19 -6.34
CA THR A 113 0.13 -6.57 -6.10
C THR A 113 -0.89 -7.60 -6.58
N VAL A 114 -0.35 -8.76 -6.96
CA VAL A 114 -1.06 -10.03 -7.07
C VAL A 114 -0.27 -11.09 -6.29
N GLY A 115 -0.96 -12.00 -5.62
CA GLY A 115 -0.31 -12.97 -4.77
C GLY A 115 -1.12 -14.23 -4.52
N GLY A 116 -0.44 -15.25 -4.02
CA GLY A 116 -1.05 -16.52 -3.60
C GLY A 116 -0.83 -16.76 -2.11
N ALA A 117 -1.82 -17.31 -1.44
CA ALA A 117 -1.75 -17.68 -0.03
C ALA A 117 -2.22 -19.12 0.20
N GLY A 118 -1.69 -19.77 1.23
CA GLY A 118 -2.07 -21.11 1.65
C GLY A 118 -1.38 -21.53 2.94
N TRP A 119 -1.27 -22.84 3.19
CA TRP A 119 -0.59 -23.39 4.37
C TRP A 119 0.89 -22.96 4.48
N PHE A 120 1.50 -22.62 3.34
CA PHE A 120 2.89 -22.16 3.26
C PHE A 120 3.07 -20.67 3.58
N GLY A 121 2.00 -19.91 3.86
CA GLY A 121 2.05 -18.46 4.08
C GLY A 121 1.47 -17.70 2.89
N SER A 122 2.08 -16.56 2.52
CA SER A 122 1.72 -15.81 1.31
C SER A 122 2.94 -15.38 0.51
N ILE A 123 2.78 -15.32 -0.81
CA ILE A 123 3.74 -14.71 -1.74
C ILE A 123 3.01 -13.63 -2.52
N ASP A 124 3.51 -12.41 -2.47
CA ASP A 124 2.97 -11.25 -3.17
C ASP A 124 4.01 -10.68 -4.14
N LEU A 125 3.57 -10.43 -5.38
CA LEU A 125 4.36 -9.92 -6.49
C LEU A 125 3.86 -8.53 -6.88
N GLY A 126 4.78 -7.60 -7.11
CA GLY A 126 4.47 -6.28 -7.68
C GLY A 126 4.96 -5.13 -6.81
N ARG A 127 4.19 -4.04 -6.77
CA ARG A 127 4.53 -2.85 -5.99
C ARG A 127 3.98 -2.96 -4.57
N GLN A 128 4.84 -2.90 -3.57
CA GLN A 128 4.44 -3.04 -2.17
C GLN A 128 5.42 -2.37 -1.22
N ILE A 129 5.00 -2.25 0.03
CA ILE A 129 5.80 -1.63 1.08
C ILE A 129 7.01 -2.51 1.40
N ILE A 130 8.16 -1.89 1.67
CA ILE A 130 9.40 -2.64 1.94
C ILE A 130 9.48 -3.07 3.43
N PRO A 131 10.17 -4.18 3.75
CA PRO A 131 10.26 -4.70 5.12
C PRO A 131 10.73 -3.71 6.18
N MET A 132 11.67 -2.82 5.80
CA MET A 132 12.20 -1.78 6.69
C MET A 132 11.09 -0.88 7.26
N ILE A 133 10.05 -0.58 6.49
CA ILE A 133 8.98 0.32 6.93
C ILE A 133 8.11 -0.33 8.00
N TYR A 134 7.93 -1.67 7.97
CA TYR A 134 7.25 -2.37 9.05
C TYR A 134 8.03 -2.22 10.37
N ALA A 135 9.35 -2.45 10.34
CA ALA A 135 10.19 -2.28 11.53
C ALA A 135 10.18 -0.82 12.04
N MET A 136 10.21 0.16 11.13
CA MET A 136 10.09 1.57 11.48
C MET A 136 8.74 1.88 12.15
N SER A 137 7.64 1.40 11.57
CA SER A 137 6.29 1.60 12.13
C SER A 137 6.13 0.96 13.51
N ASP A 138 6.64 -0.26 13.70
CA ASP A 138 6.48 -1.02 14.95
C ASP A 138 7.31 -0.45 16.11
N THR A 139 8.43 0.23 15.80
CA THR A 139 9.31 0.84 16.80
C THR A 139 9.03 2.32 17.07
N ASP A 140 8.16 2.93 16.28
CA ASP A 140 7.74 4.32 16.45
C ASP A 140 6.53 4.41 17.39
N VAL A 141 6.66 5.15 18.48
CA VAL A 141 5.57 5.42 19.43
C VAL A 141 4.35 6.10 18.79
N ARG A 142 4.53 6.70 17.61
CA ARG A 142 3.45 7.30 16.82
C ARG A 142 2.97 6.42 15.67
N GLY A 143 3.53 5.24 15.46
CA GLY A 143 3.13 4.34 14.38
C GLY A 143 3.32 4.95 12.98
N ALA A 144 4.46 5.59 12.72
CA ALA A 144 4.80 6.18 11.43
C ALA A 144 3.78 7.21 10.87
N GLN A 145 3.14 7.99 11.74
CA GLN A 145 2.20 9.05 11.35
C GLN A 145 2.85 10.19 10.55
N TYR A 146 2.07 11.01 9.85
CA TYR A 146 2.58 12.08 8.99
C TYR A 146 3.15 13.31 9.73
N PHE A 147 3.16 13.29 11.06
CA PHE A 147 3.72 14.35 11.88
C PHE A 147 4.58 13.79 13.02
N GLY A 148 5.75 14.38 13.25
CA GLY A 148 6.60 14.13 14.43
C GLY A 148 6.94 12.66 14.68
N SER A 149 7.11 11.88 13.63
CA SER A 149 7.27 10.42 13.64
C SER A 149 8.54 10.00 12.91
N ILE A 150 8.89 8.72 12.96
CA ILE A 150 10.01 8.18 12.20
C ILE A 150 9.83 8.37 10.69
N LEU A 151 8.58 8.39 10.18
CA LEU A 151 8.27 8.63 8.77
C LEU A 151 8.70 10.03 8.33
N THR A 152 8.47 11.04 9.17
CA THR A 152 8.87 12.42 8.86
C THR A 152 10.39 12.59 8.87
N ALA A 153 11.09 11.88 9.77
CA ALA A 153 12.55 11.85 9.79
C ALA A 153 13.12 11.15 8.54
N TRP A 154 12.55 10.01 8.15
CA TRP A 154 12.90 9.28 6.93
C TRP A 154 12.73 10.15 5.68
N LEU A 155 11.61 10.86 5.56
CA LEU A 155 11.36 11.76 4.43
C LEU A 155 12.36 12.92 4.42
N GLY A 156 12.65 13.51 5.58
CA GLY A 156 13.60 14.60 5.71
C GLY A 156 15.03 14.21 5.32
N LEU A 157 15.50 13.05 5.78
CA LEU A 157 16.83 12.53 5.48
C LEU A 157 17.00 12.21 3.98
N ASN A 158 16.03 11.56 3.35
CA ASN A 158 16.10 11.31 1.90
C ASN A 158 16.11 12.62 1.10
N GLN A 159 15.30 13.61 1.47
CA GLN A 159 15.29 14.92 0.79
C GLN A 159 16.59 15.70 1.00
N ALA A 160 17.15 15.66 2.22
CA ALA A 160 18.46 16.26 2.49
C ALA A 160 19.58 15.62 1.67
N ALA A 161 19.45 14.33 1.35
CA ALA A 161 20.34 13.60 0.46
C ALA A 161 20.00 13.77 -1.05
N GLY A 162 19.05 14.65 -1.39
CA GLY A 162 18.72 15.02 -2.77
C GLY A 162 17.75 14.09 -3.49
N TRP A 163 17.08 13.16 -2.79
CA TRP A 163 16.11 12.28 -3.41
C TRP A 163 14.79 13.01 -3.72
N PRO A 164 14.33 13.01 -4.99
CA PRO A 164 13.15 13.77 -5.41
C PRO A 164 11.81 13.08 -5.08
N GLY A 165 11.84 11.89 -4.48
CA GLY A 165 10.61 11.13 -4.15
C GLY A 165 9.99 10.36 -5.34
N THR A 166 10.65 10.34 -6.50
CA THR A 166 10.11 9.81 -7.77
C THR A 166 10.88 8.60 -8.31
N SER A 167 11.49 7.79 -7.44
CA SER A 167 12.14 6.52 -7.79
C SER A 167 12.32 5.64 -6.54
N THR A 168 12.57 4.34 -6.71
CA THR A 168 12.84 3.42 -5.58
C THR A 168 14.27 3.53 -5.01
N ASN A 169 15.16 4.28 -5.66
CA ASN A 169 16.57 4.40 -5.28
C ASN A 169 16.79 5.52 -4.25
N ALA A 170 16.07 5.48 -3.13
CA ALA A 170 16.22 6.46 -2.07
C ALA A 170 17.47 6.14 -1.20
N PRO A 171 18.29 7.13 -0.78
CA PRO A 171 19.52 6.91 -0.02
C PRO A 171 19.38 6.09 1.26
N ILE A 172 18.25 6.19 1.95
CA ILE A 172 17.94 5.38 3.14
C ILE A 172 16.73 4.45 2.91
N GLY A 173 16.51 4.03 1.66
CA GLY A 173 15.42 3.14 1.24
C GLY A 173 14.11 3.88 0.93
N ALA A 174 13.37 3.41 -0.09
CA ALA A 174 12.05 3.94 -0.44
C ALA A 174 10.96 3.42 0.51
N LEU A 175 9.76 4.00 0.51
CA LEU A 175 8.62 3.41 1.25
C LEU A 175 8.08 2.15 0.55
N TYR A 176 8.06 2.20 -0.78
CA TYR A 176 7.46 1.18 -1.63
C TYR A 176 8.42 0.87 -2.77
N ASP A 177 8.60 -0.41 -3.04
CA ASP A 177 9.37 -0.88 -4.17
C ASP A 177 8.46 -1.52 -5.20
N SER A 178 8.77 -1.26 -6.47
CA SER A 178 8.14 -1.88 -7.62
C SER A 178 8.91 -3.12 -8.04
N ASN A 179 8.24 -4.07 -8.68
CA ASN A 179 8.82 -5.36 -9.11
C ASN A 179 9.39 -6.20 -7.96
N ALA A 180 8.81 -6.10 -6.77
CA ALA A 180 9.22 -6.85 -5.61
C ALA A 180 8.52 -8.21 -5.52
N ILE A 181 9.22 -9.20 -4.97
CA ILE A 181 8.66 -10.48 -4.53
C ILE A 181 8.78 -10.50 -3.00
N VAL A 182 7.66 -10.59 -2.30
CA VAL A 182 7.64 -10.69 -0.84
C VAL A 182 7.00 -12.00 -0.43
N TYR A 183 7.70 -12.73 0.43
CA TYR A 183 7.17 -13.92 1.08
C TYR A 183 6.91 -13.61 2.55
N ASN A 184 5.68 -13.84 2.99
CA ASN A 184 5.30 -13.82 4.39
C ASN A 184 5.10 -15.25 4.86
N SER A 185 5.91 -15.67 5.81
CA SER A 185 5.79 -17.01 6.38
C SER A 185 4.49 -17.15 7.18
N PRO A 186 3.99 -18.39 7.36
CA PRO A 186 2.98 -18.66 8.38
C PRO A 186 3.48 -18.18 9.74
N LYS A 187 2.54 -17.82 10.62
CA LYS A 187 2.89 -17.60 12.03
C LYS A 187 3.21 -18.95 12.67
N PHE A 188 4.48 -19.18 12.95
CA PHE A 188 4.93 -20.34 13.72
C PHE A 188 4.87 -19.99 15.21
N TYR A 189 3.64 -19.99 15.76
CA TYR A 189 3.32 -19.61 17.16
C TYR A 189 3.53 -18.12 17.50
N GLY A 190 2.78 -17.66 18.51
CA GLY A 190 2.71 -16.26 18.95
C GLY A 190 3.67 -15.94 20.09
#